data_AF-A0A381SDE6-F1
#
_entry.id   AF-A0A381SDE6-F1
#
_cell.length_a   1.000
_cell.length_b   1.000
_cell.length_c   1.000
_cell.angle_alpha   90.00
_cell.angle_beta   90.00
_cell.angle_gamma   90.00
#
_symmetry.space_group_name_H-M   'P 1'
#
loop_
_entity.id
_entity.type
_entity.pdbx_description
1 polymer ?
#
loop_
_entity_poly.entity_id
_entity_poly.type
_entity_poly.pdbx_seq_one_letter_code
_entity_poly.pdbx_strand_id
1 'polypeptide(L)' 'MPPSILLTSRVPSSVLTRLKTVGQVELATDHLTPAALQERVSGKRALVCVT' A
#
# COMPACT_ATOMS: atom_id res chain seq x y z
N MET A 1 4.26 -6.67 -15.50
CA MET A 1 3.28 -5.91 -14.67
C MET A 1 4.05 -4.92 -13.80
N PRO A 2 3.52 -3.70 -13.58
CA PRO A 2 4.11 -2.75 -12.63
C PRO A 2 4.09 -3.34 -11.20
N PRO A 3 5.07 -3.01 -10.35
CA PRO A 3 5.11 -3.52 -8.99
C PRO A 3 3.92 -2.99 -8.18
N SER A 4 3.29 -3.84 -7.37
CA SER A 4 2.17 -3.44 -6.51
C SER A 4 2.67 -3.10 -5.11
N ILE A 5 2.20 -1.96 -4.59
CA ILE A 5 2.59 -1.37 -3.31
C ILE A 5 1.34 -1.22 -2.46
N LEU A 6 1.34 -1.77 -1.25
CA LEU A 6 0.24 -1.63 -0.29
C LEU A 6 0.55 -0.49 0.69
N LEU A 7 -0.39 0.44 0.86
CA LEU A 7 -0.39 1.46 1.91
C LEU A 7 -1.41 1.09 2.97
N THR A 8 -1.01 1.07 4.24
CA THR A 8 -1.95 0.79 5.35
C THR A 8 -2.63 2.05 5.90
N SER A 9 -2.13 3.23 5.54
CA SER A 9 -2.64 4.51 6.05
C SER A 9 -2.64 5.55 4.93
N ARG A 10 -3.46 6.60 5.08
CA ARG A 10 -3.43 7.74 4.17
C ARG A 10 -2.09 8.45 4.29
N VAL A 11 -1.47 8.73 3.15
CA VAL A 11 -0.25 9.54 3.04
C VAL A 11 -0.56 10.87 2.35
N PRO A 12 0.27 11.90 2.53
CA PRO A 12 0.14 13.14 1.75
C PRO A 12 0.09 12.87 0.24
N SER A 13 -0.67 13.68 -0.49
CA SER A 13 -0.84 13.53 -1.94
C SER A 13 0.49 13.58 -2.69
N SER A 14 1.46 14.37 -2.22
CA SER A 14 2.82 14.44 -2.77
C SER A 14 3.55 13.10 -2.69
N VAL A 15 3.39 12.35 -1.60
CA VAL A 15 3.95 11.01 -1.41
C VAL A 15 3.21 10.00 -2.29
N LEU A 16 1.88 10.06 -2.32
CA LEU A 16 1.07 9.18 -3.17
C LEU A 16 1.44 9.31 -4.65
N THR A 17 1.61 10.55 -5.14
CA THR A 17 2.04 10.83 -6.51
C THR A 17 3.40 10.21 -6.82
N ARG A 18 4.37 10.32 -5.91
CA ARG A 18 5.70 9.69 -6.07
C ARG A 18 5.64 8.16 -6.03
N LEU A 19 4.79 7.57 -5.20
CA LEU A 19 4.64 6.12 -5.17
C LEU A 19 4.01 5.59 -6.47
N LYS A 20 3.05 6.33 -7.04
CA LYS A 20 2.42 5.99 -8.33
C LYS A 20 3.39 6.03 -9.51
N THR A 21 4.48 6.80 -9.44
CA THR A 21 5.52 6.76 -10.47
C THR A 21 6.41 5.51 -10.38
N VAL A 22 6.43 4.83 -9.23
CA VAL A 22 7.21 3.60 -9.01
C VAL A 22 6.39 2.34 -9.32
N GLY A 23 5.09 2.36 -9.02
CA GLY A 23 4.23 1.19 -9.18
C GLY A 23 2.75 1.47 -8.95
N GLN A 24 1.94 0.40 -9.02
CA GLN A 24 0.54 0.47 -8.68
C GLN A 24 0.38 0.54 -7.15
N VAL A 25 -0.31 1.57 -6.69
CA VAL A 25 -0.52 1.82 -5.27
C VAL A 25 -1.94 1.43 -4.88
N GLU A 26 -2.04 0.56 -3.88
CA GLU A 26 -3.30 0.14 -3.27
C GLU A 26 -3.36 0.70 -1.85
N LEU A 27 -4.43 1.42 -1.53
CA LEU A 27 -4.66 1.94 -0.19
C LEU A 27 -5.64 1.03 0.53
N ALA A 28 -5.22 0.51 1.68
CA ALA A 28 -6.10 -0.26 2.55
C ALA A 28 -6.87 0.71 3.46
N THR A 29 -8.08 1.08 3.02
CA THR A 29 -8.91 2.13 3.64
C THR A 29 -9.72 1.67 4.86
N ASP A 30 -9.83 0.37 5.09
CA ASP A 30 -10.70 -0.22 6.11
C ASP A 30 -9.88 -0.87 7.22
N HIS A 31 -10.47 -1.00 8.42
CA HIS A 31 -9.88 -1.63 9.61
C HIS A 31 -9.09 -2.90 9.26
N LEU A 32 -7.78 -2.73 9.14
CA LEU A 32 -6.89 -3.79 8.69
C LEU A 32 -6.59 -4.69 9.88
N THR A 33 -7.25 -5.85 9.94
CA THR A 33 -6.88 -6.89 10.89
C THR A 33 -5.54 -7.50 10.48
N PRO A 34 -4.76 -8.07 11.43
CA PRO A 34 -3.50 -8.73 11.08
C PRO A 34 -3.65 -9.84 10.03
N ALA A 35 -4.74 -10.61 10.07
CA ALA A 35 -5.04 -11.64 9.07
C ALA A 35 -5.32 -11.03 7.68
N ALA A 36 -6.14 -9.98 7.60
CA ALA A 36 -6.43 -9.31 6.33
C ALA A 36 -5.18 -8.63 5.74
N LEU A 37 -4.29 -8.10 6.58
CA LEU A 37 -3.01 -7.55 6.13
C LEU A 37 -2.14 -8.66 5.51
N GLN A 38 -2.06 -9.83 6.15
CA GLN A 38 -1.26 -10.95 5.66
C GLN A 38 -1.72 -11.40 4.27
N GLU A 39 -3.04 -11.50 4.06
CA GLU A 39 -3.59 -11.85 2.74
C GLU A 39 -3.30 -10.76 1.68
N ARG A 40 -3.50 -9.49 2.04
CA ARG A 40 -3.32 -8.37 1.10
C ARG A 40 -1.88 -8.08 0.72
N VAL A 41 -0.92 -8.42 1.58
CA VAL A 41 0.52 -8.29 1.30
C VAL A 41 1.00 -9.37 0.35
N SER A 42 0.31 -10.51 0.27
CA SER A 42 0.69 -11.59 -0.63
C SER A 42 0.74 -11.11 -2.08
N GLY A 43 1.87 -11.33 -2.75
CA GLY A 43 2.10 -10.86 -4.12
C GLY A 43 2.39 -9.36 -4.27
N LYS A 44 2.44 -8.59 -3.17
CA LYS A 44 2.90 -7.19 -3.19
C LYS A 44 4.42 -7.15 -3.10
N ARG A 45 5.02 -6.16 -3.78
CA ARG A 45 6.48 -5.97 -3.76
C ARG A 45 6.93 -5.09 -2.59
N ALA A 46 6.02 -4.26 -2.08
CA ALA A 46 6.30 -3.39 -0.96
C ALA A 46 5.03 -3.17 -0.11
N LEU A 47 5.27 -2.97 1.18
CA LEU A 47 4.30 -2.54 2.17
C LEU A 47 4.81 -1.24 2.79
N VAL A 48 3.95 -0.23 2.89
CA VAL A 48 4.26 1.06 3.51
C VAL A 48 3.33 1.26 4.70
N CYS A 49 3.92 1.19 5.89
CA CYS A 49 3.25 1.46 7.16
C CYS A 49 3.71 2.82 7.67
N VAL A 50 2.76 3.73 7.87
CA VAL A 50 2.99 5.05 8.46
C VAL A 50 2.04 5.24 9.64
N THR A 51 2.58 5.81 10.71
CA THR A 51 1.89 6.08 11.98
C THR A 51 1.12 7.38 11.92
#